data_AF-A0A1K1N5D0-F1
#
_entry.id   AF-A0A1K1N5D0-F1
#
_cell.length_a   1.000
_cell.length_b   1.000
_cell.length_c   1.000
_cell.angle_alpha   90.00
_cell.angle_beta   90.00
_cell.angle_gamma   90.00
#
_symmetry.space_group_name_H-M   'P 1'
#
loop_
_entity.id
_entity.type
_entity.pdbx_description
1 polymer ?
#
loop_
_entity_poly.entity_id
_entity_poly.type
_entity_poly.pdbx_seq_one_letter_code
_entity_poly.pdbx_strand_id
1 'polypeptide(L)'
;MRLEKRRVRTERWYTIGYSPVLGGYVLAVTVGWLGNYDRYYSVSEEEYLLGYSAPEKLDELADSLFRAANSSDRFICSEKADENTNVQNELAQRLVKDKNDYYEKHPEAITDFERF
;
A
#
# COMPACT_ATOMS: atom_id res chain seq x y z
N MET A 1 -1.26 5.57 1.93
CA MET A 1 -0.10 6.48 1.84
C MET A 1 0.03 6.98 0.41
N ARG A 2 0.71 8.10 0.16
CA ARG A 2 1.08 8.49 -1.20
C ARG A 2 2.17 7.54 -1.72
N LEU A 3 1.99 7.03 -2.93
CA LEU A 3 3.00 6.26 -3.65
C LEU A 3 3.32 6.92 -4.99
N GLU A 4 4.60 7.11 -5.27
CA GLU A 4 5.10 7.63 -6.54
C GLU A 4 5.37 6.49 -7.53
N LYS A 5 5.29 6.83 -8.83
CA LYS A 5 5.44 5.85 -9.94
C LYS A 5 4.58 4.61 -9.74
N ARG A 6 3.40 4.81 -9.15
CA ARG A 6 2.55 3.73 -8.69
C ARG A 6 1.95 2.94 -9.84
N ARG A 7 1.77 1.64 -9.62
CA ARG A 7 1.02 0.73 -10.48
C ARG A 7 -0.16 0.21 -9.68
N VAL A 8 -1.36 0.51 -10.15
CA VAL A 8 -2.61 0.07 -9.53
C VAL A 8 -3.08 -1.20 -10.23
N ARG A 9 -3.37 -2.24 -9.44
CA ARG A 9 -3.88 -3.54 -9.88
C ARG A 9 -5.27 -3.73 -9.31
N THR A 10 -6.24 -3.03 -9.89
CA THR A 10 -7.63 -3.00 -9.41
C THR A 10 -8.26 -4.39 -9.30
N GLU A 11 -8.03 -5.26 -10.29
CA GLU A 11 -8.52 -6.65 -10.31
C GLU A 11 -7.98 -7.52 -9.16
N ARG A 12 -6.86 -7.10 -8.57
CA ARG A 12 -6.14 -7.80 -7.50
C ARG A 12 -6.09 -7.02 -6.19
N TRP A 13 -6.75 -5.86 -6.13
CA TRP A 13 -6.88 -5.05 -4.91
C TRP A 13 -5.55 -4.65 -4.27
N TYR A 14 -4.56 -4.25 -5.09
CA TYR A 14 -3.34 -3.68 -4.54
C TYR A 14 -2.75 -2.58 -5.43
N THR A 15 -1.90 -1.76 -4.82
CA THR A 15 -1.06 -0.76 -5.49
C THR A 15 0.38 -0.95 -5.06
N ILE A 16 1.32 -0.86 -5.99
CA ILE A 16 2.76 -0.88 -5.68
C ILE A 16 3.42 0.41 -6.15
N GLY A 17 4.39 0.93 -5.40
CA GLY A 17 5.13 2.12 -5.80
C GLY A 17 6.19 2.52 -4.78
N TYR A 18 6.81 3.68 -5.00
CA TYR A 18 7.84 4.21 -4.09
C TYR A 18 7.22 5.17 -3.07
N SER A 19 7.51 4.97 -1.79
CA SER A 19 7.10 5.88 -0.73
C SER A 19 8.23 6.87 -0.43
N PRO A 20 8.07 8.17 -0.75
CA PRO A 20 9.09 9.17 -0.42
C PRO A 20 9.22 9.37 1.10
N VAL A 21 8.16 9.12 1.86
CA VAL A 21 8.17 9.21 3.34
C VAL A 21 9.01 8.10 3.97
N LEU A 22 8.96 6.89 3.41
CA LEU A 22 9.68 5.72 3.93
C LEU A 22 11.04 5.50 3.26
N GLY A 23 11.30 6.12 2.11
CA GLY A 23 12.53 5.93 1.35
C GLY A 23 12.66 4.54 0.72
N GLY A 24 11.54 3.92 0.33
CA GLY A 24 11.55 2.54 -0.18
C GLY A 24 10.29 2.16 -0.97
N TYR A 25 10.36 1.00 -1.61
CA TYR A 25 9.23 0.44 -2.36
C TYR A 25 8.24 -0.24 -1.43
N VAL A 26 6.97 -0.01 -1.70
CA VAL A 26 5.86 -0.45 -0.86
C VAL A 26 4.77 -1.06 -1.73
N LEU A 27 4.21 -2.17 -1.25
CA LEU A 27 2.99 -2.78 -1.75
C LEU A 27 1.86 -2.50 -0.76
N ALA A 28 0.85 -1.76 -1.20
CA ALA A 28 -0.38 -1.46 -0.49
C ALA A 28 -1.47 -2.45 -0.93
N VAL A 29 -1.88 -3.34 -0.04
CA VAL A 29 -2.98 -4.30 -0.28
C VAL A 29 -4.26 -3.76 0.32
N THR A 30 -5.30 -3.59 -0.49
CA THR A 30 -6.62 -3.13 -0.08
C THR A 30 -7.45 -4.29 0.46
N VAL A 31 -7.92 -4.16 1.70
CA VAL A 31 -8.76 -5.14 2.38
C VAL A 31 -10.21 -4.69 2.31
N GLY A 32 -11.01 -5.36 1.47
CA GLY A 32 -12.40 -4.96 1.19
C GLY A 32 -13.46 -5.39 2.21
N TRP A 33 -13.11 -6.17 3.25
CA TRP A 33 -14.08 -6.58 4.28
C TRP A 33 -14.11 -5.58 5.44
N LEU A 34 -15.26 -4.93 5.65
CA LEU A 34 -15.55 -3.93 6.69
C LEU A 34 -14.68 -2.66 6.62
N GLY A 35 -14.80 -1.90 5.53
CA GLY A 35 -14.41 -0.48 5.50
C GLY A 35 -13.28 -0.05 4.57
N ASN A 36 -12.89 -0.89 3.59
CA ASN A 36 -11.88 -0.60 2.56
C ASN A 36 -10.65 0.13 3.12
N TYR A 37 -9.72 -0.61 3.70
CA TYR A 37 -8.48 -0.05 4.24
C TYR A 37 -7.26 -0.72 3.63
N ASP A 38 -6.15 0.00 3.58
CA ASP A 38 -4.89 -0.53 3.06
C ASP A 38 -3.98 -1.07 4.17
N ARG A 39 -3.36 -2.22 3.89
CA ARG A 39 -2.17 -2.72 4.60
C ARG A 39 -0.94 -2.47 3.74
N TYR A 40 0.13 -2.02 4.37
CA TYR A 40 1.37 -1.65 3.68
C TYR A 40 2.50 -2.61 4.01
N TYR A 41 3.19 -3.06 2.98
CA TYR A 41 4.29 -4.02 3.07
C TYR A 41 5.55 -3.50 2.39
N SER A 42 6.70 -3.77 2.97
CA SER A 42 7.98 -3.51 2.30
C SER A 42 8.20 -4.52 1.19
N VAL A 43 8.69 -4.02 0.05
CA VAL A 43 9.08 -4.84 -1.09
C VAL A 43 10.41 -4.33 -1.64
N SER A 44 11.15 -5.22 -2.30
CA SER A 44 12.41 -4.83 -2.94
C SER A 44 12.18 -4.09 -4.25
N GLU A 45 13.23 -3.46 -4.78
CA GLU A 45 13.17 -2.85 -6.11
C GLU A 45 12.93 -3.90 -7.19
N GLU A 46 13.55 -5.07 -7.07
CA GLU A 46 13.36 -6.19 -8.00
C GLU A 46 11.91 -6.65 -8.01
N GLU A 47 11.26 -6.73 -6.85
CA GLU A 47 9.84 -7.08 -6.72
C GLU A 47 8.94 -6.00 -7.33
N TYR A 48 9.28 -4.72 -7.17
CA TYR A 48 8.60 -3.63 -7.88
C TYR A 48 8.73 -3.75 -9.40
N LEU A 49 9.91 -4.12 -9.90
CA LEU A 49 10.17 -4.29 -11.32
C LEU A 49 9.42 -5.49 -11.94
N LEU A 50 8.98 -6.47 -11.14
CA LEU A 50 8.10 -7.55 -11.63
C LEU A 50 6.80 -7.01 -12.23
N GLY A 51 6.33 -5.85 -11.79
CA GLY A 51 5.16 -5.18 -12.39
C GLY A 51 5.32 -4.79 -13.86
N TYR A 52 6.52 -4.90 -14.44
CA TYR A 52 6.81 -4.66 -15.85
C TYR A 52 7.04 -5.95 -16.64
N SER A 53 7.60 -6.98 -16.01
CA SER A 53 8.12 -8.17 -16.70
C SER A 53 7.38 -9.46 -16.37
N ALA A 54 6.82 -9.59 -15.17
CA ALA A 54 6.19 -10.81 -14.65
C ALA A 54 5.08 -10.45 -13.65
N PRO A 55 3.98 -9.79 -14.10
CA PRO A 55 2.90 -9.38 -13.23
C PRO A 55 2.30 -10.54 -12.41
N GLU A 56 2.15 -11.73 -12.97
CA GLU A 56 1.64 -12.89 -12.24
C GLU A 56 2.42 -13.20 -10.95
N LYS A 57 3.75 -13.03 -10.94
CA LYS A 57 4.56 -13.22 -9.73
C LYS A 57 4.31 -12.15 -8.68
N LEU A 58 4.03 -10.94 -9.12
CA LEU A 58 3.66 -9.86 -8.20
C LEU A 58 2.26 -10.08 -7.61
N ASP A 59 1.35 -10.71 -8.37
CA ASP A 59 0.03 -11.11 -7.85
C ASP A 59 0.18 -12.21 -6.79
N GLU A 60 1.03 -13.21 -7.02
CA GLU A 60 1.34 -14.23 -6.02
C GLU A 60 1.94 -13.65 -4.74
N LEU A 61 2.83 -12.65 -4.86
CA LEU A 61 3.38 -11.93 -3.71
C LEU A 61 2.29 -11.18 -2.94
N ALA A 62 1.43 -10.43 -3.63
CA ALA A 62 0.33 -9.70 -3.02
C ALA A 62 -0.64 -10.65 -2.28
N ASP A 63 -1.00 -11.78 -2.89
CA ASP A 63 -1.87 -12.80 -2.29
C ASP A 63 -1.23 -13.42 -1.04
N SER A 64 0.08 -13.68 -1.06
CA SER A 64 0.83 -14.18 0.09
C SER A 64 0.81 -13.18 1.25
N LEU A 65 1.07 -11.91 0.97
CA LEU A 65 1.05 -10.84 1.97
C LEU A 65 -0.35 -10.61 2.54
N PHE A 66 -1.38 -10.62 1.69
CA PHE A 66 -2.77 -10.52 2.11
C PHE A 66 -3.14 -11.59 3.13
N ARG A 67 -2.75 -12.85 2.87
CA ARG A 67 -3.01 -14.00 3.76
C ARG A 67 -2.21 -13.91 5.06
N ALA A 68 -0.98 -13.43 5.01
CA ALA A 68 -0.14 -13.23 6.19
C ALA A 68 -0.59 -12.04 7.06
N ALA A 69 -1.40 -11.12 6.52
CA ALA A 69 -1.92 -9.96 7.24
C ALA A 69 -0.79 -9.20 7.96
N ASN A 70 -0.95 -8.90 9.26
CA ASN A 70 0.05 -8.21 10.07
C ASN A 70 1.10 -9.14 10.72
N SER A 71 1.06 -10.46 10.43
CA SER A 71 2.08 -11.40 10.90
C SER A 71 3.25 -11.57 9.93
N SER A 72 3.26 -10.85 8.82
CA SER A 72 4.38 -10.84 7.87
C SER A 72 5.54 -10.01 8.43
N ASP A 73 6.77 -10.51 8.32
CA ASP A 73 7.99 -9.74 8.65
C ASP A 73 8.15 -8.48 7.77
N ARG A 74 7.41 -8.42 6.65
CA ARG A 74 7.38 -7.28 5.73
C ARG A 74 6.30 -6.26 6.08
N PHE A 75 5.47 -6.52 7.09
CA PHE A 75 4.38 -5.64 7.48
C PHE A 75 4.92 -4.32 8.03
N ILE A 76 4.57 -3.21 7.40
CA ILE A 76 4.94 -1.86 7.82
C ILE A 76 3.89 -1.36 8.81
N CYS A 77 2.66 -1.20 8.34
CA CYS A 77 1.51 -0.78 9.13
C CYS A 77 0.20 -1.00 8.35
N SER A 78 -0.92 -0.79 9.00
CA SER A 78 -2.28 -0.80 8.44
C SER A 78 -2.98 0.54 8.69
N GLU A 79 -3.92 0.92 7.83
CA GLU A 79 -4.85 2.01 8.15
C GLU A 79 -5.84 1.62 9.26
N LYS A 80 -6.00 0.32 9.54
CA LYS A 80 -6.81 -0.20 10.65
C LYS A 80 -5.97 -0.28 11.93
N ALA A 81 -6.31 0.55 12.91
CA ALA A 81 -5.46 0.78 14.08
C ALA A 81 -5.25 -0.43 15.01
N ASP A 82 -6.18 -1.40 15.01
CA ASP A 82 -6.10 -2.62 15.83
C ASP A 82 -5.14 -3.68 15.25
N GLU A 83 -4.66 -3.50 14.01
CA GLU A 83 -3.64 -4.35 13.39
C GLU A 83 -2.21 -3.89 13.71
N ASN A 84 -2.06 -2.72 14.34
CA ASN A 84 -0.80 -2.02 14.53
C ASN A 84 -0.36 -2.05 16.00
N THR A 85 0.96 -2.04 16.21
CA THR A 85 1.56 -1.55 17.46
C THR A 85 1.41 -0.02 17.58
N ASN A 86 1.71 0.54 18.76
CA ASN A 86 1.66 2.00 18.98
C ASN A 86 2.56 2.78 18.00
N VAL A 87 3.79 2.28 17.77
CA VAL A 87 4.74 2.90 16.82
C VAL A 87 4.20 2.84 15.38
N GLN A 88 3.60 1.72 15.00
CA GLN A 88 3.00 1.56 13.67
C GLN A 88 1.76 2.45 13.50
N ASN A 89 1.00 2.71 14.57
CA ASN A 89 -0.13 3.63 14.54
C ASN A 89 0.31 5.08 14.30
N GLU A 90 1.37 5.53 14.97
CA GLU A 90 1.95 6.86 14.72
C GLU A 90 2.45 6.99 13.26
N LEU A 91 3.07 5.93 12.74
CA LEU A 91 3.51 5.88 11.36
C LEU A 91 2.32 5.93 10.38
N ALA A 92 1.29 5.11 10.59
CA ALA A 92 0.09 5.08 9.76
C ALA A 92 -0.58 6.46 9.69
N GLN A 93 -0.73 7.15 10.82
CA GLN A 93 -1.29 8.52 10.86
C GLN A 93 -0.48 9.51 10.02
N ARG A 94 0.86 9.47 10.11
CA ARG A 94 1.74 10.32 9.30
C ARG A 94 1.59 10.04 7.81
N LEU A 95 1.49 8.78 7.43
CA LEU A 95 1.36 8.35 6.03
C LEU A 95 -0.02 8.66 5.43
N VAL A 96 -1.08 8.57 6.24
CA VAL A 96 -2.43 8.98 5.84
C VAL A 96 -2.49 10.50 5.68
N LYS A 97 -1.88 11.25 6.61
CA LYS A 97 -1.79 12.71 6.49
C LYS A 97 -1.05 13.13 5.22
N ASP A 98 0.10 12.53 4.92
CA ASP A 98 0.86 12.80 3.69
C ASP A 98 0.03 12.51 2.42
N LYS A 99 -0.71 11.39 2.40
CA LYS A 99 -1.66 11.06 1.32
C LYS A 99 -2.70 12.16 1.12
N ASN A 100 -3.35 12.58 2.21
CA ASN A 100 -4.43 13.56 2.17
C ASN A 100 -3.93 14.96 1.77
N ASP A 101 -2.83 15.42 2.36
CA ASP A 101 -2.21 16.71 2.03
C ASP A 101 -1.79 16.78 0.55
N TYR A 102 -1.41 15.65 -0.05
CA TYR A 102 -1.09 15.57 -1.47
C TYR A 102 -2.34 15.64 -2.35
N TYR A 103 -3.37 14.84 -2.05
CA TYR A 103 -4.59 14.81 -2.86
C TYR A 103 -5.45 16.07 -2.74
N GLU A 104 -5.37 16.80 -1.62
CA GLU A 104 -5.97 18.14 -1.51
C GLU A 104 -5.37 19.13 -2.52
N LYS A 105 -4.06 19.01 -2.79
CA LYS A 105 -3.34 19.86 -3.75
C LYS A 105 -3.40 19.34 -5.19
N HIS A 106 -3.62 18.04 -5.35
CA HIS A 106 -3.60 17.31 -6.63
C HIS A 106 -4.85 16.44 -6.78
N PRO A 107 -6.06 17.02 -6.86
CA PRO A 107 -7.30 16.24 -6.98
C PRO A 107 -7.34 15.40 -8.26
N GLU A 108 -6.62 15.80 -9.31
CA GLU A 108 -6.44 15.04 -10.56
C GLU A 108 -5.68 13.72 -10.38
N ALA A 109 -4.93 13.57 -9.27
CA ALA A 109 -4.17 12.36 -8.98
C ALA A 109 -5.03 11.26 -8.32
N ILE A 110 -6.24 11.59 -7.85
CA ILE A 110 -7.17 10.64 -7.23
C ILE A 110 -7.73 9.71 -8.30
N THR A 111 -7.45 8.41 -8.17
CA THR A 111 -8.00 7.40 -9.08
C THR A 111 -9.43 7.04 -8.71
N ASP A 112 -10.24 6.55 -9.66
CA ASP A 112 -11.61 6.10 -9.38
C ASP A 112 -11.67 4.99 -8.31
N PHE A 113 -10.58 4.24 -8.14
CA PHE A 113 -10.41 3.22 -7.11
C PHE A 113 -10.30 3.80 -5.69
N GLU A 114 -9.83 5.04 -5.56
CA GLU A 114 -9.64 5.74 -4.27
C GLU A 114 -10.82 6.65 -3.91
N ARG A 115 -11.88 6.65 -4.73
CA ARG A 115 -13.10 7.46 -4.51
C ARG A 115 -14.17 6.77 -3.64
N PHE A 116 -13.95 5.53 -3.20
CA PHE A 116 -14.92 4.71 -2.47
C PHE A 116 -14.45 4.31 -1.08
#